data_AF-A0A378KRY0-F1
#
_entry.id   AF-A0A378KRY0-F1
#
_cell.length_a   1.000
_cell.length_b   1.000
_cell.length_c   1.000
_cell.angle_alpha   90.00
_cell.angle_beta   90.00
_cell.angle_gamma   90.00
#
_symmetry.space_group_name_H-M   'P 1'
#
loop_
_entity.id
_entity.type
_entity.pdbx_description
1 polymer ?
#
loop_
_entity_poly.entity_id
_entity_poly.type
_entity_poly.pdbx_seq_one_letter_code
_entity_poly.pdbx_strand_id
1 'polypeptide(L)'
;MPKVILIYANCQNTTAKGDFAFAGNIAKDLKEDIDRTGNDIDVILTSTLDGMERFEKLYGKTIDGRVIIEGRSIGISALELLDPVKIEVVAFIEANRCKYAPADIVKRIISPDSKFLFIGAANQDAISGPFRHYFRYLGLQREQPELYNHFDADDIKLGSSGLGTDRLGLPKIKTADELPELSYEQSLQIPNTDYGFIYLAKINKSIDLRTIAQYTMISDLSEYVLVGDYSEKPLQVRAAVIAEMKYHGTSLLQQLPKIHYHQSLDNCLMRHMVAKSTGNLVLSTGVMSAIEAMNDKKLPYYQTLPNNTNFVASYLLAVKDIASNDSSLIGAMPQIIIELSNLLFADKPLSLSQVNRTKDLLSISSVPSRLIETNQKIIKIANGTLAGQLLSFIGNPTHTKLHRQCVSVCQSLRKSGEINSPVYDQALRRAAAWGRIFELKVLIKSMSVEDISKQDISGKRCTALHWAVLQKQIDCVNLLILAGAKLNTQDINGKTPLHYAIQAGERSIIQSLVEHGASLEIPDISGVKPCDGAEPWVPEFIHACLSANKSHLYSPVDSI
;
A
#
# COMPACT_ATOMS: atom_id res chain seq x y z
N MET A 1 16.52 3.06 16.40
CA MET A 1 15.52 3.85 15.64
C MET A 1 14.25 3.01 15.54
N PRO A 2 13.05 3.59 15.68
CA PRO A 2 11.80 2.89 15.42
C PRO A 2 11.79 2.31 14.00
N LYS A 3 11.38 1.05 13.87
CA LYS A 3 11.26 0.35 12.59
C LYS A 3 9.87 0.53 12.03
N VAL A 4 9.77 0.81 10.73
CA VAL A 4 8.48 1.05 10.08
C VAL A 4 8.34 0.30 8.77
N ILE A 5 7.12 -0.19 8.49
CA ILE A 5 6.68 -0.60 7.17
C ILE A 5 5.86 0.53 6.58
N LEU A 6 6.29 1.03 5.43
CA LEU A 6 5.59 2.05 4.69
C LEU A 6 4.71 1.41 3.62
N ILE A 7 3.42 1.70 3.64
CA ILE A 7 2.46 1.23 2.63
C ILE A 7 2.05 2.44 1.82
N TYR A 8 2.58 2.51 0.61
CA TYR A 8 2.37 3.59 -0.31
C TYR A 8 1.18 3.31 -1.22
N ALA A 9 0.23 4.24 -1.19
CA ALA A 9 -0.86 4.29 -2.15
C ALA A 9 -0.88 5.69 -2.75
N ASN A 10 -0.99 5.76 -4.07
CA ASN A 10 -1.24 7.02 -4.73
C ASN A 10 -2.04 6.75 -6.01
N CYS A 11 -2.87 7.70 -6.43
CA CYS A 11 -3.71 7.50 -7.61
C CYS A 11 -3.85 8.76 -8.47
N GLN A 12 -3.45 8.70 -9.74
CA GLN A 12 -3.67 9.79 -10.71
C GLN A 12 -5.18 10.00 -10.97
N ASN A 13 -5.98 8.95 -10.91
CA ASN A 13 -7.43 9.07 -11.02
C ASN A 13 -8.00 9.58 -9.69
N THR A 14 -8.55 10.79 -9.70
CA THR A 14 -9.14 11.45 -8.53
C THR A 14 -10.38 10.73 -7.97
N THR A 15 -10.95 9.80 -8.73
CA THR A 15 -12.17 9.06 -8.36
C THR A 15 -11.92 7.61 -7.93
N ALA A 16 -10.71 7.08 -8.12
CA ALA A 16 -10.38 5.70 -7.79
C ALA A 16 -10.13 5.53 -6.28
N LYS A 17 -11.20 5.23 -5.53
CA LYS A 17 -11.15 4.93 -4.09
C LYS A 17 -10.51 3.58 -3.77
N GLY A 18 -10.47 2.66 -4.74
CA GLY A 18 -10.05 1.26 -4.54
C GLY A 18 -8.61 1.11 -4.07
N ASP A 19 -7.69 1.97 -4.51
CA ASP A 19 -6.26 1.82 -4.23
C ASP A 19 -5.89 2.17 -2.78
N PHE A 20 -6.47 3.26 -2.27
CA PHE A 20 -6.28 3.69 -0.88
C PHE A 20 -7.02 2.78 0.11
N ALA A 21 -8.19 2.27 -0.29
CA ALA A 21 -8.92 1.26 0.47
C ALA A 21 -8.09 -0.04 0.58
N PHE A 22 -7.52 -0.49 -0.54
CA PHE A 22 -6.68 -1.68 -0.58
C PHE A 22 -5.41 -1.53 0.28
N ALA A 23 -4.74 -0.38 0.21
CA ALA A 23 -3.60 -0.08 1.08
C ALA A 23 -3.96 -0.09 2.57
N GLY A 24 -5.11 0.49 2.95
CA GLY A 24 -5.58 0.46 4.34
C GLY A 24 -5.90 -0.96 4.82
N ASN A 25 -6.46 -1.81 3.96
CA ASN A 25 -6.68 -3.22 4.29
C ASN A 25 -5.35 -3.97 4.51
N ILE A 26 -4.36 -3.75 3.64
CA ILE A 26 -3.00 -4.31 3.86
C ILE A 26 -2.42 -3.82 5.18
N ALA A 27 -2.56 -2.53 5.49
CA ALA A 27 -2.01 -1.93 6.71
C ALA A 27 -2.62 -2.52 7.98
N LYS A 28 -3.95 -2.64 8.00
CA LYS A 28 -4.70 -3.25 9.09
C LYS A 28 -4.24 -4.69 9.33
N ASP A 29 -4.18 -5.50 8.28
CA ASP A 29 -3.86 -6.93 8.40
C ASP A 29 -2.40 -7.13 8.81
N LEU A 30 -1.46 -6.36 8.24
CA LEU A 30 -0.07 -6.38 8.67
C LEU A 30 0.06 -5.98 10.14
N LYS A 31 -0.65 -4.95 10.59
CA LYS A 31 -0.63 -4.54 11.98
C LYS A 31 -1.18 -5.63 12.90
N GLU A 32 -2.29 -6.28 12.52
CA GLU A 32 -2.86 -7.42 13.26
C GLU A 32 -1.85 -8.57 13.42
N ASP A 33 -1.13 -8.93 12.36
CA ASP A 33 -0.15 -10.03 12.40
C ASP A 33 1.16 -9.65 13.10
N ILE A 34 1.59 -8.38 12.99
CA ILE A 34 2.75 -7.85 13.74
C ILE A 34 2.45 -7.85 15.24
N ASP A 35 1.28 -7.37 15.65
CA ASP A 35 0.86 -7.33 17.05
C ASP A 35 0.77 -8.75 17.65
N ARG A 36 0.32 -9.74 16.84
CA ARG A 36 0.32 -11.15 17.25
C ARG A 36 1.71 -11.75 17.44
N THR A 37 2.67 -11.32 16.63
CA THR A 37 4.05 -11.84 16.68
C THR A 37 4.94 -11.11 17.68
N GLY A 38 4.47 -9.98 18.24
CA GLY A 38 5.20 -9.19 19.22
C GLY A 38 6.38 -8.41 18.63
N ASN A 39 6.41 -8.20 17.32
CA ASN A 39 7.47 -7.44 16.66
C ASN A 39 7.28 -5.93 16.89
N ASP A 40 8.35 -5.24 17.28
CA ASP A 40 8.37 -3.77 17.45
C ASP A 40 8.57 -3.07 16.08
N ILE A 41 7.54 -3.17 15.24
CA ILE A 41 7.49 -2.55 13.90
C ILE A 41 6.17 -1.80 13.77
N ASP A 42 6.22 -0.52 13.44
CA ASP A 42 5.02 0.27 13.15
C ASP A 42 4.62 0.16 11.67
N VAL A 43 3.34 0.34 11.38
CA VAL A 43 2.81 0.34 10.02
C VAL A 43 2.27 1.73 9.70
N ILE A 44 2.79 2.34 8.65
CA ILE A 44 2.45 3.70 8.25
C ILE A 44 1.88 3.71 6.83
N LEU A 45 0.64 4.19 6.71
CA LEU A 45 0.07 4.57 5.43
C LEU A 45 0.71 5.86 4.95
N THR A 46 1.20 5.86 3.72
CA THR A 46 1.88 7.00 3.15
C THR A 46 1.48 7.25 1.70
N SER A 47 1.58 8.51 1.31
CA SER A 47 1.34 9.03 -0.04
C SER A 47 2.13 10.33 -0.18
N THR A 48 2.10 10.96 -1.36
CA THR A 48 2.45 12.39 -1.47
C THR A 48 1.52 13.24 -0.61
N LEU A 49 1.94 14.47 -0.28
CA LEU A 49 1.13 15.45 0.46
C LEU A 49 -0.31 15.54 -0.06
N ASP A 50 -0.50 15.70 -1.37
CA ASP A 50 -1.83 15.80 -2.00
C ASP A 50 -2.68 14.52 -1.88
N GLY A 51 -2.02 13.36 -1.83
CA GLY A 51 -2.71 12.08 -1.71
C GLY A 51 -3.15 11.76 -0.28
N MET A 52 -2.57 12.42 0.73
CA MET A 52 -2.95 12.20 2.14
C MET A 52 -4.41 12.54 2.41
N GLU A 53 -4.97 13.55 1.73
CA GLU A 53 -6.39 13.90 1.86
C GLU A 53 -7.32 12.72 1.55
N ARG A 54 -6.89 11.78 0.72
CA ARG A 54 -7.72 10.62 0.35
C ARG A 54 -7.79 9.60 1.46
N PHE A 55 -6.70 9.39 2.19
CA PHE A 55 -6.74 8.58 3.40
C PHE A 55 -7.63 9.24 4.46
N GLU A 56 -7.54 10.56 4.63
CA GLU A 56 -8.39 11.27 5.60
C GLU A 56 -9.88 11.22 5.21
N LYS A 57 -10.19 11.31 3.91
CA LYS A 57 -11.57 11.15 3.40
C LYS A 57 -12.12 9.74 3.61
N LEU A 58 -11.27 8.72 3.63
CA LEU A 58 -11.66 7.32 3.81
C LEU A 58 -11.75 6.90 5.28
N TYR A 59 -10.79 7.35 6.11
CA TYR A 59 -10.61 6.86 7.48
C TYR A 59 -10.80 7.94 8.56
N GLY A 60 -11.11 9.18 8.16
CA GLY A 60 -11.29 10.32 9.06
C GLY A 60 -10.01 11.12 9.27
N LYS A 61 -10.13 12.25 9.97
CA LYS A 61 -8.98 13.09 10.34
C LYS A 61 -8.04 12.34 11.27
N THR A 62 -6.76 12.63 11.12
CA THR A 62 -5.71 12.02 11.94
C THR A 62 -5.74 12.60 13.36
N ILE A 63 -5.47 11.75 14.35
CA ILE A 63 -5.20 12.15 15.74
C ILE A 63 -3.77 11.73 16.03
N ASP A 64 -2.90 12.70 16.33
CA ASP A 64 -1.46 12.49 16.55
C ASP A 64 -0.76 11.70 15.44
N GLY A 65 -1.13 11.97 14.17
CA GLY A 65 -0.56 11.28 13.01
C GLY A 65 -0.97 9.81 12.89
N ARG A 66 -2.10 9.42 13.51
CA ARG A 66 -2.67 8.08 13.41
C ARG A 66 -4.15 8.10 13.01
N VAL A 67 -4.60 7.01 12.40
CA VAL A 67 -6.00 6.74 12.05
C VAL A 67 -6.42 5.38 12.61
N ILE A 68 -7.69 5.24 12.96
CA ILE A 68 -8.26 3.96 13.41
C ILE A 68 -8.93 3.29 12.21
N ILE A 69 -8.38 2.16 11.78
CA ILE A 69 -8.95 1.33 10.71
C ILE A 69 -9.42 0.03 11.34
N GLU A 70 -10.74 -0.15 11.42
CA GLU A 70 -11.39 -1.31 12.04
C GLU A 70 -10.82 -1.68 13.44
N GLY A 71 -10.59 -0.66 14.28
CA GLY A 71 -10.08 -0.84 15.65
C GLY A 71 -8.56 -0.96 15.78
N ARG A 72 -7.80 -0.81 14.69
CA ARG A 72 -6.33 -0.79 14.70
C ARG A 72 -5.80 0.62 14.50
N SER A 73 -4.84 1.01 15.34
CA SER A 73 -4.16 2.30 15.23
C SER A 73 -3.03 2.22 14.23
N ILE A 74 -3.23 2.83 13.06
CA ILE A 74 -2.29 2.82 11.94
C ILE A 74 -1.67 4.21 11.82
N GLY A 75 -0.35 4.28 11.68
CA GLY A 75 0.35 5.52 11.44
C GLY A 75 -0.01 6.08 10.06
N ILE A 76 0.00 7.40 9.92
CA ILE A 76 -0.31 8.05 8.66
C ILE A 76 0.56 9.30 8.51
N SER A 77 1.31 9.36 7.41
CA SER A 77 2.19 10.49 7.13
C SER A 77 2.43 10.63 5.65
N ALA A 78 2.44 11.88 5.18
CA ALA A 78 3.00 12.19 3.87
C ALA A 78 4.46 11.72 3.82
N LEU A 79 4.86 11.19 2.66
CA LEU A 79 6.22 10.76 2.44
C LEU A 79 7.20 11.93 2.66
N GLU A 80 6.77 13.14 2.34
CA GLU A 80 7.53 14.38 2.46
C GLU A 80 7.82 14.81 3.89
N LEU A 81 7.02 14.33 4.85
CA LEU A 81 7.16 14.66 6.26
C LEU A 81 7.92 13.58 7.04
N LEU A 82 8.23 12.44 6.41
CA LEU A 82 9.05 11.41 7.02
C LEU A 82 10.50 11.88 7.16
N ASP A 83 11.02 11.79 8.38
CA ASP A 83 12.40 12.09 8.70
C ASP A 83 13.25 10.80 8.58
N PRO A 84 14.07 10.66 7.52
CA PRO A 84 14.86 9.46 7.30
C PRO A 84 15.97 9.26 8.33
N VAL A 85 16.24 10.26 9.17
CA VAL A 85 17.22 10.18 10.25
C VAL A 85 16.59 9.64 11.53
N LYS A 86 15.27 9.75 11.71
CA LYS A 86 14.58 9.28 12.92
C LYS A 86 13.97 7.89 12.80
N ILE A 87 13.68 7.42 11.58
CA ILE A 87 13.01 6.14 11.34
C ILE A 87 13.86 5.20 10.50
N GLU A 88 13.72 3.91 10.76
CA GLU A 88 14.29 2.85 9.93
C GLU A 88 13.16 2.18 9.13
N VAL A 89 13.13 2.39 7.81
CA VAL A 89 12.16 1.71 6.94
C VAL A 89 12.65 0.28 6.68
N VAL A 90 11.93 -0.72 7.18
CA VAL A 90 12.28 -2.15 6.96
C VAL A 90 11.61 -2.72 5.72
N ALA A 91 10.48 -2.15 5.30
CA ALA A 91 9.86 -2.48 4.04
C ALA A 91 9.08 -1.31 3.45
N PHE A 92 9.09 -1.22 2.13
CA PHE A 92 8.25 -0.32 1.36
C PHE A 92 7.33 -1.13 0.45
N ILE A 93 6.03 -0.95 0.64
CA ILE A 93 4.98 -1.70 -0.05
C ILE A 93 4.21 -0.72 -0.94
N GLU A 94 4.39 -0.86 -2.25
CA GLU A 94 3.59 -0.14 -3.24
C GLU A 94 2.30 -0.92 -3.53
N ALA A 95 1.19 -0.48 -2.93
CA ALA A 95 -0.05 -1.26 -2.87
C ALA A 95 -0.90 -1.25 -4.15
N ASN A 96 -0.70 -0.32 -5.09
CA ASN A 96 -1.45 -0.36 -6.37
C ASN A 96 -0.93 0.49 -7.54
N ARG A 97 0.28 1.04 -7.42
CA ARG A 97 0.95 1.96 -8.36
C ARG A 97 0.15 3.19 -8.80
N CYS A 98 0.75 4.36 -8.57
CA CYS A 98 0.69 5.45 -9.54
C CYS A 98 2.05 6.07 -9.74
N LYS A 99 2.27 6.58 -10.95
CA LYS A 99 3.50 7.22 -11.38
C LYS A 99 3.71 8.53 -10.62
N TYR A 100 4.71 8.57 -9.74
CA TYR A 100 5.24 9.78 -9.09
C TYR A 100 6.76 9.85 -9.22
N ALA A 101 7.32 11.03 -8.98
CA ALA A 101 8.73 11.34 -9.16
C ALA A 101 9.60 10.44 -8.25
N PRO A 102 10.52 9.65 -8.82
CA PRO A 102 11.35 8.69 -8.06
C PRO A 102 12.21 9.36 -6.98
N ALA A 103 12.56 10.64 -7.18
CA ALA A 103 13.40 11.42 -6.29
C ALA A 103 12.84 11.55 -4.87
N ASP A 104 11.51 11.60 -4.72
CA ASP A 104 10.85 11.73 -3.41
C ASP A 104 10.86 10.41 -2.64
N ILE A 105 10.88 9.28 -3.38
CA ILE A 105 10.94 7.94 -2.82
C ILE A 105 12.35 7.63 -2.31
N VAL A 106 13.35 7.93 -3.15
CA VAL A 106 14.76 7.56 -2.92
C VAL A 106 15.34 8.19 -1.64
N LYS A 107 15.02 9.46 -1.36
CA LYS A 107 15.64 10.18 -0.24
C LYS A 107 15.20 9.70 1.14
N ARG A 108 13.98 9.16 1.26
CA ARG A 108 13.33 8.96 2.55
C ARG A 108 13.08 7.50 2.92
N ILE A 109 13.00 6.62 1.92
CA ILE A 109 12.58 5.23 2.10
C ILE A 109 13.76 4.26 2.10
N ILE A 110 14.85 4.58 1.40
CA ILE A 110 15.91 3.60 1.18
C ILE A 110 16.78 3.48 2.44
N SER A 111 16.60 2.37 3.15
CA SER A 111 17.52 1.84 4.18
C SER A 111 18.32 0.67 3.59
N PRO A 112 19.55 0.38 4.07
CA PRO A 112 20.31 -0.79 3.64
C PRO A 112 19.54 -2.11 3.79
N ASP A 113 18.69 -2.21 4.81
CA ASP A 113 17.91 -3.42 5.11
C ASP A 113 16.48 -3.35 4.55
N SER A 114 16.11 -2.27 3.85
CA SER A 114 14.76 -2.13 3.32
C SER A 114 14.48 -3.18 2.24
N LYS A 115 13.34 -3.83 2.35
CA LYS A 115 12.79 -4.65 1.28
C LYS A 115 11.75 -3.87 0.49
N PHE A 116 11.70 -4.10 -0.81
CA PHE A 116 10.76 -3.43 -1.70
C PHE A 116 9.72 -4.42 -2.22
N LEU A 117 8.46 -4.02 -2.16
CA LEU A 117 7.35 -4.83 -2.63
C LEU A 117 6.45 -4.03 -3.55
N PHE A 118 6.14 -4.60 -4.71
CA PHE A 118 5.01 -4.17 -5.52
C PHE A 118 3.88 -5.17 -5.35
N ILE A 119 2.71 -4.68 -4.95
CA ILE A 119 1.48 -5.45 -4.83
C ILE A 119 0.46 -4.85 -5.78
N GLY A 120 0.07 -5.62 -6.80
CA GLY A 120 -1.07 -5.27 -7.66
C GLY A 120 -2.40 -5.67 -7.02
N ALA A 121 -3.48 -4.98 -7.39
CA ALA A 121 -4.85 -5.37 -7.06
C ALA A 121 -5.26 -6.69 -7.70
N ALA A 122 -6.34 -7.27 -7.17
CA ALA A 122 -6.92 -8.53 -7.62
C ALA A 122 -7.33 -8.55 -9.11
N ASN A 123 -7.54 -7.38 -9.71
CA ASN A 123 -7.88 -7.24 -11.13
C ASN A 123 -6.67 -7.12 -12.07
N GLN A 124 -5.45 -7.00 -11.53
CA GLN A 124 -4.23 -6.95 -12.33
C GLN A 124 -3.79 -8.35 -12.78
N ASP A 125 -2.83 -8.41 -13.69
CA ASP A 125 -2.22 -9.66 -14.14
C ASP A 125 -1.50 -10.39 -13.00
N ALA A 126 -1.55 -11.72 -12.99
CA ALA A 126 -0.65 -12.51 -12.15
C ALA A 126 0.79 -12.28 -12.62
N ILE A 127 1.68 -11.96 -11.69
CA ILE A 127 3.11 -11.85 -11.95
C ILE A 127 3.71 -13.19 -11.53
N SER A 128 3.61 -14.20 -12.39
CA SER A 128 4.23 -15.51 -12.20
C SER A 128 5.25 -15.80 -13.30
N GLY A 129 6.34 -16.46 -12.92
CA GLY A 129 7.42 -16.89 -13.82
C GLY A 129 8.49 -15.83 -14.09
N PRO A 130 9.75 -16.26 -14.34
CA PRO A 130 10.91 -15.38 -14.40
C PRO A 130 10.83 -14.32 -15.51
N PHE A 131 10.26 -14.65 -16.68
CA PHE A 131 10.12 -13.69 -17.77
C PHE A 131 9.16 -12.54 -17.44
N ARG A 132 8.01 -12.83 -16.82
CA ARG A 132 7.03 -11.80 -16.49
C ARG A 132 7.52 -10.92 -15.34
N HIS A 133 8.21 -11.52 -14.37
CA HIS A 133 8.97 -10.79 -13.36
C HIS A 133 10.00 -9.85 -13.99
N TYR A 134 10.80 -10.34 -14.92
CA TYR A 134 11.82 -9.54 -15.62
C TYR A 134 11.20 -8.37 -16.40
N PHE A 135 10.17 -8.61 -17.22
CA PHE A 135 9.51 -7.53 -17.96
C PHE A 135 8.82 -6.53 -17.04
N ARG A 136 8.22 -7.00 -15.94
CA ARG A 136 7.63 -6.11 -14.95
C ARG A 136 8.70 -5.26 -14.30
N TYR A 137 9.81 -5.86 -13.88
CA TYR A 137 10.97 -5.18 -13.31
C TYR A 137 11.55 -4.13 -14.26
N LEU A 138 11.74 -4.45 -15.54
CA LEU A 138 12.16 -3.48 -16.56
C LEU A 138 11.15 -2.32 -16.70
N GLY A 139 9.85 -2.61 -16.65
CA GLY A 139 8.81 -1.59 -16.61
C GLY A 139 8.92 -0.69 -15.37
N LEU A 140 9.19 -1.30 -14.21
CA LEU A 140 9.42 -0.57 -12.96
C LEU A 140 10.63 0.38 -13.08
N GLN A 141 11.76 -0.12 -13.60
CA GLN A 141 12.97 0.67 -13.83
C GLN A 141 12.77 1.82 -14.83
N ARG A 142 11.95 1.65 -15.87
CA ARG A 142 11.65 2.75 -16.82
C ARG A 142 10.84 3.87 -16.18
N GLU A 143 9.94 3.51 -15.29
CA GLU A 143 9.06 4.47 -14.62
C GLU A 143 9.72 5.13 -13.41
N GLN A 144 10.56 4.39 -12.69
CA GLN A 144 11.40 4.90 -11.61
C GLN A 144 12.85 4.53 -11.89
N PRO A 145 13.53 5.31 -12.76
CA PRO A 145 14.95 5.12 -13.02
C PRO A 145 15.74 5.12 -11.73
N GLU A 146 16.70 4.19 -11.64
CA GLU A 146 17.69 4.10 -10.57
C GLU A 146 17.17 3.68 -9.18
N LEU A 147 15.89 3.87 -8.85
CA LEU A 147 15.33 3.49 -7.55
C LEU A 147 15.62 2.03 -7.19
N TYR A 148 15.37 1.13 -8.14
CA TYR A 148 15.53 -0.31 -7.93
C TYR A 148 16.98 -0.79 -8.04
N ASN A 149 17.89 0.03 -8.57
CA ASN A 149 19.30 -0.34 -8.72
C ASN A 149 20.03 -0.47 -7.37
N HIS A 150 19.42 0.06 -6.29
CA HIS A 150 19.95 -0.01 -4.93
C HIS A 150 19.62 -1.31 -4.21
N PHE A 151 18.73 -2.14 -4.76
CA PHE A 151 18.23 -3.36 -4.13
C PHE A 151 18.72 -4.59 -4.90
N ASP A 152 19.03 -5.67 -4.17
CA ASP A 152 19.26 -6.97 -4.79
C ASP A 152 17.92 -7.52 -5.32
N ALA A 153 17.94 -8.39 -6.32
CA ALA A 153 16.73 -9.02 -6.83
C ALA A 153 15.96 -9.77 -5.73
N ASP A 154 16.68 -10.33 -4.75
CA ASP A 154 16.11 -11.01 -3.58
C ASP A 154 15.43 -10.06 -2.57
N ASP A 155 15.64 -8.75 -2.67
CA ASP A 155 14.97 -7.71 -1.88
C ASP A 155 13.73 -7.13 -2.55
N ILE A 156 13.44 -7.59 -3.77
CA ILE A 156 12.33 -7.08 -4.56
C ILE A 156 11.31 -8.20 -4.77
N LYS A 157 10.15 -8.06 -4.14
CA LYS A 157 9.00 -8.95 -4.41
C LYS A 157 8.00 -8.24 -5.28
N LEU A 158 7.72 -8.82 -6.44
CA LEU A 158 6.66 -8.36 -7.34
C LEU A 158 5.54 -9.39 -7.30
N GLY A 159 4.32 -8.95 -7.03
CA GLY A 159 3.18 -9.86 -7.09
C GLY A 159 1.88 -9.09 -7.21
N SER A 160 0.83 -9.83 -7.54
CA SER A 160 -0.52 -9.31 -7.56
C SER A 160 -1.33 -10.08 -6.53
N SER A 161 -2.15 -9.36 -5.77
CA SER A 161 -3.21 -9.96 -4.98
C SER A 161 -4.24 -10.62 -5.90
N GLY A 162 -5.10 -11.45 -5.31
CA GLY A 162 -6.21 -12.08 -6.02
C GLY A 162 -6.40 -13.55 -5.67
N LEU A 163 -7.27 -14.18 -6.46
CA LEU A 163 -7.61 -15.60 -6.34
C LEU A 163 -6.62 -16.42 -7.18
N GLY A 164 -6.01 -17.46 -6.61
CA GLY A 164 -5.13 -18.40 -7.33
C GLY A 164 -3.77 -18.62 -6.66
N THR A 165 -3.14 -19.75 -6.99
CA THR A 165 -1.83 -20.17 -6.44
C THR A 165 -0.67 -19.29 -6.87
N ASP A 166 -0.81 -18.64 -8.04
CA ASP A 166 0.18 -17.73 -8.63
C ASP A 166 0.00 -16.27 -8.15
N ARG A 167 -0.88 -16.05 -7.16
CA ARG A 167 -1.16 -14.74 -6.56
C ARG A 167 -0.62 -14.69 -5.13
N LEU A 168 -0.41 -13.47 -4.63
CA LEU A 168 0.01 -13.26 -3.24
C LEU A 168 -1.11 -13.55 -2.21
N GLY A 169 -2.33 -13.83 -2.67
CA GLY A 169 -3.52 -13.92 -1.84
C GLY A 169 -4.30 -12.61 -1.74
N LEU A 170 -5.20 -12.53 -0.77
CA LEU A 170 -6.05 -11.38 -0.50
C LEU A 170 -5.81 -10.86 0.94
N PRO A 171 -6.07 -9.57 1.19
CA PRO A 171 -6.34 -9.08 2.53
C PRO A 171 -7.48 -9.88 3.18
N LYS A 172 -7.61 -9.79 4.50
CA LYS A 172 -8.68 -10.40 5.27
C LYS A 172 -10.01 -9.69 4.98
N ILE A 173 -10.87 -10.39 4.26
CA ILE A 173 -12.23 -10.02 3.92
C ILE A 173 -13.14 -10.69 4.94
N LYS A 174 -13.83 -9.86 5.73
CA LYS A 174 -14.82 -10.28 6.72
C LYS A 174 -16.10 -10.76 6.05
N THR A 175 -16.83 -11.67 6.69
CA THR A 175 -18.23 -11.95 6.33
C THR A 175 -19.14 -10.86 6.89
N ALA A 176 -20.37 -10.75 6.38
CA ALA A 176 -21.34 -9.76 6.88
C ALA A 176 -21.61 -9.91 8.39
N ASP A 177 -21.61 -11.14 8.92
CA ASP A 177 -21.83 -11.42 10.35
C ASP A 177 -20.67 -10.96 11.25
N GLU A 178 -19.48 -10.74 10.67
CA GLU A 178 -18.28 -10.23 11.37
C GLU A 178 -18.17 -8.70 11.30
N LEU A 179 -19.07 -8.01 10.58
CA LEU A 179 -19.10 -6.56 10.48
C LEU A 179 -19.80 -5.93 11.70
N PRO A 180 -19.58 -4.62 11.98
CA PRO A 180 -20.27 -3.93 13.04
C PRO A 180 -21.80 -3.99 12.87
N GLU A 181 -22.52 -4.03 13.99
CA GLU A 181 -23.98 -3.95 13.98
C GLU A 181 -24.46 -2.65 13.32
N LEU A 182 -25.55 -2.76 12.55
CA LEU A 182 -26.16 -1.62 11.91
C LEU A 182 -26.88 -0.74 12.93
N SER A 183 -26.83 0.58 12.71
CA SER A 183 -27.69 1.48 13.47
C SER A 183 -29.18 1.18 13.20
N TYR A 184 -30.05 1.67 14.09
CA TYR A 184 -31.50 1.55 13.89
C TYR A 184 -31.94 2.14 12.53
N GLU A 185 -31.42 3.30 12.15
CA GLU A 185 -31.72 3.96 10.87
C GLU A 185 -31.22 3.16 9.65
N GLN A 186 -30.04 2.54 9.75
CA GLN A 186 -29.50 1.69 8.69
C GLN A 186 -30.33 0.41 8.53
N SER A 187 -30.75 -0.19 9.65
CA SER A 187 -31.55 -1.41 9.67
C SER A 187 -32.91 -1.21 8.99
N LEU A 188 -33.52 -0.02 9.12
CA LEU A 188 -34.79 0.33 8.46
C LEU A 188 -34.70 0.44 6.94
N GLN A 189 -33.50 0.59 6.37
CA GLN A 189 -33.31 0.67 4.92
C GLN A 189 -33.34 -0.70 4.24
N ILE A 190 -33.15 -1.78 5.00
CA ILE A 190 -33.19 -3.15 4.46
C ILE A 190 -34.66 -3.53 4.19
N PRO A 191 -35.03 -3.98 2.99
CA PRO A 191 -36.39 -4.45 2.73
C PRO A 191 -36.78 -5.60 3.66
N ASN A 192 -38.00 -5.56 4.21
CA ASN A 192 -38.55 -6.61 5.07
C ASN A 192 -39.15 -7.80 4.29
N THR A 193 -39.12 -7.72 2.96
CA THR A 193 -39.66 -8.67 1.99
C THR A 193 -38.53 -9.44 1.32
N ASP A 194 -38.86 -10.44 0.50
CA ASP A 194 -37.86 -11.06 -0.37
C ASP A 194 -37.40 -10.09 -1.46
N TYR A 195 -36.08 -9.88 -1.56
CA TYR A 195 -35.51 -8.93 -2.52
C TYR A 195 -34.21 -9.43 -3.17
N GLY A 196 -34.00 -9.05 -4.43
CA GLY A 196 -32.71 -9.22 -5.12
C GLY A 196 -31.81 -8.00 -4.94
N PHE A 197 -30.50 -8.17 -5.13
CA PHE A 197 -29.52 -7.10 -4.93
C PHE A 197 -28.69 -6.83 -6.18
N ILE A 198 -28.59 -5.56 -6.55
CA ILE A 198 -27.91 -5.09 -7.76
C ILE A 198 -26.93 -3.98 -7.39
N TYR A 199 -25.65 -4.21 -7.65
CA TYR A 199 -24.60 -3.20 -7.56
C TYR A 199 -23.88 -3.03 -8.90
N LEU A 200 -24.03 -1.87 -9.54
CA LEU A 200 -23.43 -1.59 -10.84
C LEU A 200 -22.66 -0.27 -10.82
N ALA A 201 -21.38 -0.34 -11.17
CA ALA A 201 -20.66 0.81 -11.70
C ALA A 201 -21.22 1.12 -13.09
N LYS A 202 -21.51 2.39 -13.37
CA LYS A 202 -21.99 2.83 -14.68
C LYS A 202 -20.89 2.65 -15.73
N ILE A 203 -21.14 1.83 -16.74
CA ILE A 203 -20.16 1.50 -17.79
C ILE A 203 -20.68 1.96 -19.14
N ASN A 204 -21.77 1.34 -19.58
CA ASN A 204 -22.44 1.66 -20.82
C ASN A 204 -23.93 1.53 -20.59
N LYS A 205 -24.62 2.67 -20.69
CA LYS A 205 -26.03 2.81 -20.40
C LYS A 205 -26.91 1.71 -21.04
N SER A 206 -26.64 1.34 -22.29
CA SER A 206 -27.44 0.31 -22.99
C SER A 206 -27.18 -1.09 -22.44
N ILE A 207 -25.90 -1.42 -22.21
CA ILE A 207 -25.47 -2.72 -21.67
C ILE A 207 -25.98 -2.88 -20.24
N ASP A 208 -25.84 -1.85 -19.41
CA ASP A 208 -26.21 -1.90 -18.00
C ASP A 208 -27.72 -2.11 -17.83
N LEU A 209 -28.54 -1.38 -18.59
CA LEU A 209 -30.01 -1.51 -18.55
C LEU A 209 -30.47 -2.91 -18.95
N ARG A 210 -29.86 -3.50 -19.99
CA ARG A 210 -30.17 -4.86 -20.42
C ARG A 210 -29.69 -5.90 -19.40
N THR A 211 -28.54 -5.67 -18.78
CA THR A 211 -28.00 -6.55 -17.73
C THR A 211 -28.90 -6.56 -16.49
N ILE A 212 -29.39 -5.39 -16.06
CA ILE A 212 -30.39 -5.26 -14.99
C ILE A 212 -31.63 -6.09 -15.34
N ALA A 213 -32.17 -5.90 -16.54
CA ALA A 213 -33.37 -6.62 -16.99
C ALA A 213 -33.17 -8.14 -16.99
N GLN A 214 -32.04 -8.62 -17.51
CA GLN A 214 -31.70 -10.05 -17.51
C GLN A 214 -31.59 -10.61 -16.10
N TYR A 215 -30.92 -9.90 -15.18
CA TYR A 215 -30.83 -10.33 -13.78
C TYR A 215 -32.21 -10.42 -13.13
N THR A 216 -33.08 -9.43 -13.32
CA THR A 216 -34.44 -9.45 -12.75
C THR A 216 -35.29 -10.60 -13.28
N MET A 217 -35.11 -10.98 -14.54
CA MET A 217 -35.81 -12.12 -15.14
C MET A 217 -35.25 -13.48 -14.69
N ILE A 218 -33.94 -13.58 -14.51
CA ILE A 218 -33.30 -14.82 -14.03
C ILE A 218 -33.65 -15.08 -12.56
N SER A 219 -33.63 -14.04 -11.73
CA SER A 219 -33.92 -14.15 -10.29
C SER A 219 -35.42 -14.18 -9.97
N ASP A 220 -36.27 -13.58 -10.82
CA ASP A 220 -37.74 -13.64 -10.75
C ASP A 220 -38.33 -13.25 -9.38
N LEU A 221 -37.71 -12.25 -8.74
CA LEU A 221 -38.18 -11.67 -7.48
C LEU A 221 -39.10 -10.47 -7.72
N SER A 222 -39.98 -10.21 -6.75
CA SER A 222 -40.95 -9.11 -6.80
C SER A 222 -40.35 -7.74 -6.40
N GLU A 223 -39.21 -7.74 -5.74
CA GLU A 223 -38.57 -6.55 -5.19
C GLU A 223 -37.04 -6.59 -5.35
N TYR A 224 -36.40 -5.45 -5.56
CA TYR A 224 -34.95 -5.34 -5.72
C TYR A 224 -34.40 -4.08 -5.06
N VAL A 225 -33.17 -4.16 -4.58
CA VAL A 225 -32.35 -3.00 -4.22
C VAL A 225 -31.31 -2.78 -5.32
N LEU A 226 -31.29 -1.58 -5.89
CA LEU A 226 -30.38 -1.18 -6.95
C LEU A 226 -29.50 -0.02 -6.51
N VAL A 227 -28.20 -0.31 -6.42
CA VAL A 227 -27.15 0.64 -6.01
C VAL A 227 -26.30 1.02 -7.21
N GLY A 228 -26.26 2.31 -7.54
CA GLY A 228 -25.48 2.90 -8.63
C GLY A 228 -26.13 4.16 -9.21
N ASP A 229 -25.53 4.72 -10.27
CA ASP A 229 -25.99 5.98 -10.92
C ASP A 229 -27.25 5.81 -11.81
N TYR A 230 -28.32 5.29 -11.19
CA TYR A 230 -29.63 5.02 -11.82
C TYR A 230 -30.82 5.53 -11.00
N SER A 231 -30.61 6.15 -9.83
CA SER A 231 -31.69 6.71 -9.00
C SER A 231 -32.54 7.75 -9.71
N GLU A 232 -31.95 8.49 -10.65
CA GLU A 232 -32.64 9.48 -11.48
C GLU A 232 -33.25 8.90 -12.77
N LYS A 233 -33.11 7.59 -13.01
CA LYS A 233 -33.55 6.92 -14.25
C LYS A 233 -34.56 5.75 -14.06
N PRO A 234 -35.52 5.77 -13.11
CA PRO A 234 -36.44 4.65 -12.92
C PRO A 234 -37.20 4.24 -14.19
N LEU A 235 -37.63 5.23 -15.00
CA LEU A 235 -38.39 4.97 -16.23
C LEU A 235 -37.61 4.15 -17.26
N GLN A 236 -36.29 4.38 -17.39
CA GLN A 236 -35.45 3.68 -18.36
C GLN A 236 -35.17 2.25 -17.91
N VAL A 237 -34.91 2.05 -16.62
CA VAL A 237 -34.76 0.71 -16.03
C VAL A 237 -36.06 -0.09 -16.21
N ARG A 238 -37.20 0.52 -15.88
CA ARG A 238 -38.52 -0.10 -16.06
C ARG A 238 -38.79 -0.46 -17.52
N ALA A 239 -38.48 0.43 -18.47
CA ALA A 239 -38.65 0.16 -19.89
C ALA A 239 -37.78 -1.01 -20.36
N ALA A 240 -36.54 -1.11 -19.88
CA ALA A 240 -35.64 -2.21 -20.21
C ALA A 240 -36.15 -3.55 -19.67
N VAL A 241 -36.65 -3.59 -18.42
CA VAL A 241 -37.26 -4.79 -17.83
C VAL A 241 -38.46 -5.25 -18.66
N ILE A 242 -39.36 -4.33 -19.03
CA ILE A 242 -40.52 -4.65 -19.89
C ILE A 242 -40.07 -5.17 -21.26
N ALA A 243 -39.05 -4.56 -21.87
CA ALA A 243 -38.55 -4.96 -23.17
C ALA A 243 -37.97 -6.38 -23.14
N GLU A 244 -37.19 -6.72 -22.12
CA GLU A 244 -36.61 -8.06 -21.97
C GLU A 244 -37.71 -9.10 -21.66
N MET A 245 -38.69 -8.79 -20.79
CA MET A 245 -39.84 -9.66 -20.53
C MET A 245 -40.62 -9.99 -21.83
N LYS A 246 -40.86 -8.98 -22.67
CA LYS A 246 -41.50 -9.18 -23.98
C LYS A 246 -40.65 -10.03 -24.91
N TYR A 247 -39.35 -9.78 -24.96
CA TYR A 247 -38.41 -10.52 -25.80
C TYR A 247 -38.37 -12.02 -25.45
N HIS A 248 -38.56 -12.36 -24.17
CA HIS A 248 -38.59 -13.74 -23.68
C HIS A 248 -40.01 -14.35 -23.62
N GLY A 249 -41.02 -13.70 -24.22
CA GLY A 249 -42.38 -14.24 -24.33
C GLY A 249 -43.16 -14.29 -23.00
N THR A 250 -42.74 -13.52 -22.00
CA THR A 250 -43.42 -13.44 -20.70
C THR A 250 -44.65 -12.53 -20.79
N SER A 251 -45.76 -12.91 -20.17
CA SER A 251 -47.03 -12.16 -20.25
C SER A 251 -46.93 -10.80 -19.54
N LEU A 252 -47.46 -9.74 -20.17
CA LEU A 252 -47.54 -8.38 -19.61
C LEU A 252 -48.49 -8.27 -18.40
N LEU A 253 -49.21 -9.34 -18.06
CA LEU A 253 -50.05 -9.42 -16.86
C LEU A 253 -49.23 -9.66 -15.58
N GLN A 254 -47.94 -10.00 -15.68
CA GLN A 254 -47.07 -10.19 -14.52
C GLN A 254 -46.73 -8.83 -13.89
N GLN A 255 -46.87 -8.73 -12.57
CA GLN A 255 -46.59 -7.49 -11.86
C GLN A 255 -45.11 -7.11 -11.99
N LEU A 256 -44.83 -5.88 -12.45
CA LEU A 256 -43.47 -5.38 -12.57
C LEU A 256 -42.80 -5.32 -11.19
N PRO A 257 -41.52 -5.69 -11.09
CA PRO A 257 -40.85 -5.69 -9.81
C PRO A 257 -40.67 -4.27 -9.29
N LYS A 258 -40.79 -4.11 -7.97
CA LYS A 258 -40.49 -2.87 -7.26
C LYS A 258 -38.98 -2.74 -7.10
N ILE A 259 -38.40 -1.57 -7.41
CA ILE A 259 -36.97 -1.33 -7.29
C ILE A 259 -36.73 -0.16 -6.34
N HIS A 260 -35.93 -0.38 -5.30
CA HIS A 260 -35.40 0.65 -4.41
C HIS A 260 -34.10 1.16 -4.98
N TYR A 261 -34.02 2.47 -5.23
CA TYR A 261 -32.87 3.06 -5.89
C TYR A 261 -31.99 3.80 -4.89
N HIS A 262 -30.70 3.51 -4.92
CA HIS A 262 -29.69 4.21 -4.14
C HIS A 262 -28.53 4.61 -5.05
N GLN A 263 -28.10 5.87 -4.98
CA GLN A 263 -26.90 6.28 -5.73
C GLN A 263 -25.64 5.62 -5.14
N SER A 264 -25.58 5.53 -3.81
CA SER A 264 -24.54 4.87 -3.03
C SER A 264 -25.10 4.44 -1.68
N LEU A 265 -24.46 3.44 -1.07
CA LEU A 265 -24.72 3.02 0.31
C LEU A 265 -23.42 2.98 1.10
N ASP A 266 -23.53 3.12 2.41
CA ASP A 266 -22.46 2.73 3.32
C ASP A 266 -22.08 1.26 3.09
N ASN A 267 -20.78 0.94 3.16
CA ASN A 267 -20.29 -0.40 2.83
C ASN A 267 -20.82 -1.45 3.83
N CYS A 268 -20.91 -1.12 5.12
CA CYS A 268 -21.44 -2.05 6.12
C CYS A 268 -22.91 -2.38 5.83
N LEU A 269 -23.73 -1.36 5.56
CA LEU A 269 -25.13 -1.54 5.18
C LEU A 269 -25.27 -2.35 3.88
N MET A 270 -24.47 -2.03 2.86
CA MET A 270 -24.48 -2.74 1.58
C MET A 270 -24.17 -4.23 1.75
N ARG A 271 -23.15 -4.59 2.54
CA ARG A 271 -22.76 -5.98 2.81
C ARG A 271 -23.86 -6.75 3.55
N HIS A 272 -24.50 -6.12 4.54
CA HIS A 272 -25.67 -6.71 5.21
C HIS A 272 -26.84 -6.91 4.24
N MET A 273 -27.12 -5.96 3.35
CA MET A 273 -28.16 -6.10 2.32
C MET A 273 -27.85 -7.23 1.33
N VAL A 274 -26.60 -7.38 0.91
CA VAL A 274 -26.15 -8.49 0.04
C VAL A 274 -26.33 -9.82 0.75
N ALA A 275 -25.87 -9.96 1.99
CA ALA A 275 -25.99 -11.22 2.73
C ALA A 275 -27.45 -11.64 2.95
N LYS A 276 -28.33 -10.67 3.29
CA LYS A 276 -29.77 -10.89 3.53
C LYS A 276 -30.63 -11.00 2.27
N SER A 277 -30.09 -10.71 1.07
CA SER A 277 -30.88 -10.79 -0.16
C SER A 277 -31.40 -12.20 -0.41
N THR A 278 -32.56 -12.32 -1.05
CA THR A 278 -33.21 -13.60 -1.30
C THR A 278 -32.46 -14.42 -2.36
N GLY A 279 -32.37 -15.72 -2.12
CA GLY A 279 -31.69 -16.65 -3.00
C GLY A 279 -30.17 -16.44 -3.03
N ASN A 280 -29.56 -17.00 -4.06
CA ASN A 280 -28.10 -17.09 -4.15
C ASN A 280 -27.49 -16.05 -5.08
N LEU A 281 -28.26 -15.36 -5.94
CA LEU A 281 -27.71 -14.57 -7.04
C LEU A 281 -27.71 -13.07 -6.72
N VAL A 282 -26.58 -12.40 -6.95
CA VAL A 282 -26.46 -10.92 -6.85
C VAL A 282 -25.75 -10.36 -8.07
N LEU A 283 -26.18 -9.21 -8.58
CA LEU A 283 -25.54 -8.55 -9.71
C LEU A 283 -24.42 -7.63 -9.20
N SER A 284 -23.19 -7.82 -9.70
CA SER A 284 -22.03 -6.99 -9.33
C SER A 284 -21.09 -6.71 -10.51
N THR A 285 -20.41 -5.55 -10.50
CA THR A 285 -19.37 -5.18 -11.49
C THR A 285 -17.95 -5.12 -10.92
N GLY A 286 -17.80 -4.92 -9.61
CA GLY A 286 -16.50 -4.72 -8.98
C GLY A 286 -15.86 -6.03 -8.54
N VAL A 287 -14.53 -6.17 -8.72
CA VAL A 287 -13.79 -7.34 -8.23
C VAL A 287 -13.97 -7.53 -6.73
N MET A 288 -13.78 -6.45 -5.94
CA MET A 288 -13.94 -6.56 -4.48
C MET A 288 -15.39 -6.92 -4.12
N SER A 289 -16.39 -6.23 -4.69
CA SER A 289 -17.80 -6.56 -4.43
C SER A 289 -18.17 -8.00 -4.78
N ALA A 290 -17.57 -8.57 -5.83
CA ALA A 290 -17.79 -9.96 -6.21
C ALA A 290 -17.15 -10.93 -5.19
N ILE A 291 -15.92 -10.64 -4.75
CA ILE A 291 -15.21 -11.43 -3.73
C ILE A 291 -15.95 -11.37 -2.39
N GLU A 292 -16.43 -10.20 -1.99
CA GLU A 292 -17.25 -9.99 -0.81
C GLU A 292 -18.57 -10.76 -0.87
N ALA A 293 -19.30 -10.66 -1.99
CA ALA A 293 -20.52 -11.44 -2.21
C ALA A 293 -20.26 -12.95 -2.15
N MET A 294 -19.16 -13.43 -2.75
CA MET A 294 -18.75 -14.83 -2.65
C MET A 294 -18.46 -15.24 -1.21
N ASN A 295 -17.83 -14.37 -0.41
CA ASN A 295 -17.57 -14.60 1.01
C ASN A 295 -18.88 -14.69 1.82
N ASP A 296 -19.89 -13.90 1.45
CA ASP A 296 -21.24 -13.92 2.03
C ASP A 296 -22.16 -14.98 1.39
N LYS A 297 -21.58 -16.04 0.80
CA LYS A 297 -22.28 -17.18 0.21
C LYS A 297 -23.24 -16.83 -0.94
N LYS A 298 -22.99 -15.73 -1.65
CA LYS A 298 -23.71 -15.35 -2.87
C LYS A 298 -22.91 -15.69 -4.13
N LEU A 299 -23.61 -15.79 -5.25
CA LEU A 299 -23.14 -16.03 -6.59
C LEU A 299 -23.21 -14.72 -7.38
N PRO A 300 -22.06 -14.15 -7.79
CA PRO A 300 -22.05 -12.97 -8.63
C PRO A 300 -22.58 -13.28 -10.04
N TYR A 301 -23.70 -12.67 -10.43
CA TYR A 301 -24.01 -12.43 -11.85
C TYR A 301 -23.12 -11.25 -12.28
N TYR A 302 -21.91 -11.56 -12.72
CA TYR A 302 -20.83 -10.59 -12.84
C TYR A 302 -20.88 -9.87 -14.19
N GLN A 303 -20.79 -8.54 -14.17
CA GLN A 303 -20.60 -7.73 -15.37
C GLN A 303 -19.13 -7.31 -15.47
N THR A 304 -18.45 -7.85 -16.49
CA THR A 304 -17.02 -7.62 -16.74
C THR A 304 -16.75 -6.16 -17.12
N LEU A 305 -15.64 -5.65 -16.58
CA LEU A 305 -15.03 -4.38 -16.96
C LEU A 305 -13.72 -4.65 -17.72
N PRO A 306 -13.29 -3.75 -18.64
CA PRO A 306 -12.05 -3.93 -19.39
C PRO A 306 -10.80 -4.15 -18.52
N ASN A 307 -10.80 -3.61 -17.30
CA ASN A 307 -9.69 -3.73 -16.35
C ASN A 307 -9.79 -4.92 -15.38
N ASN A 308 -10.81 -5.80 -15.50
CA ASN A 308 -11.06 -6.89 -14.57
C ASN A 308 -11.04 -8.29 -15.21
N THR A 309 -10.62 -8.40 -16.48
CA THR A 309 -10.53 -9.68 -17.22
C THR A 309 -9.65 -10.72 -16.52
N ASN A 310 -8.56 -10.26 -15.90
CA ASN A 310 -7.64 -11.14 -15.17
C ASN A 310 -8.24 -11.77 -13.93
N PHE A 311 -9.08 -11.02 -13.21
CA PHE A 311 -9.82 -11.57 -12.09
C PHE A 311 -10.74 -12.69 -12.54
N VAL A 312 -11.49 -12.48 -13.63
CA VAL A 312 -12.40 -13.48 -14.20
C VAL A 312 -11.63 -14.74 -14.61
N ALA A 313 -10.53 -14.58 -15.34
CA ALA A 313 -9.69 -15.71 -15.75
C ALA A 313 -9.15 -16.50 -14.55
N SER A 314 -8.62 -15.80 -13.53
CA SER A 314 -8.12 -16.42 -12.30
C SER A 314 -9.23 -17.16 -11.53
N TYR A 315 -10.42 -16.57 -11.42
CA TYR A 315 -11.59 -17.20 -10.79
C TYR A 315 -12.02 -18.49 -11.52
N LEU A 316 -12.20 -18.43 -12.84
CA LEU A 316 -12.66 -19.58 -13.63
C LEU A 316 -11.65 -20.74 -13.60
N LEU A 317 -10.35 -20.43 -13.60
CA LEU A 317 -9.29 -21.44 -13.41
C LEU A 317 -9.38 -22.09 -12.02
N ALA A 318 -9.58 -21.30 -10.97
CA ALA A 318 -9.71 -21.82 -9.61
C ALA A 318 -10.98 -22.70 -9.43
N VAL A 319 -12.11 -22.30 -10.02
CA VAL A 319 -13.34 -23.12 -10.03
C VAL A 319 -13.08 -24.42 -10.77
N LYS A 320 -12.46 -24.37 -11.95
CA LYS A 320 -12.13 -25.56 -12.74
C LYS A 320 -11.24 -26.52 -11.95
N ASP A 321 -10.18 -26.02 -11.34
CA ASP A 321 -9.24 -26.84 -10.57
C ASP A 321 -9.93 -27.51 -9.38
N ILE A 322 -10.62 -26.73 -8.54
CA ILE A 322 -11.30 -27.27 -7.35
C ILE A 322 -12.43 -28.22 -7.73
N ALA A 323 -13.29 -27.86 -8.68
CA ALA A 323 -14.42 -28.71 -9.07
C ALA A 323 -13.96 -30.01 -9.74
N SER A 324 -12.89 -29.98 -10.55
CA SER A 324 -12.38 -31.21 -11.21
C SER A 324 -11.71 -32.16 -10.24
N ASN A 325 -11.16 -31.65 -9.13
CA ASN A 325 -10.43 -32.43 -8.13
C ASN A 325 -11.27 -32.78 -6.89
N ASP A 326 -12.53 -32.33 -6.80
CA ASP A 326 -13.42 -32.62 -5.67
C ASP A 326 -14.08 -34.00 -5.82
N SER A 327 -13.55 -34.98 -5.09
CA SER A 327 -14.05 -36.37 -5.09
C SER A 327 -15.48 -36.52 -4.59
N SER A 328 -16.07 -35.51 -3.95
CA SER A 328 -17.48 -35.52 -3.52
C SER A 328 -18.45 -35.20 -4.65
N LEU A 329 -17.96 -34.70 -5.78
CA LEU A 329 -18.75 -34.41 -6.97
C LEU A 329 -18.76 -35.65 -7.89
N ILE A 330 -19.95 -36.16 -8.21
CA ILE A 330 -20.12 -37.41 -8.98
C ILE A 330 -20.73 -37.08 -10.35
N GLY A 331 -20.35 -37.86 -11.36
CA GLY A 331 -20.92 -37.78 -12.71
C GLY A 331 -20.61 -36.45 -13.39
N ALA A 332 -21.64 -35.80 -13.94
CA ALA A 332 -21.50 -34.55 -14.68
C ALA A 332 -21.43 -33.28 -13.80
N MET A 333 -21.52 -33.42 -12.47
CA MET A 333 -21.60 -32.27 -11.55
C MET A 333 -20.41 -31.30 -11.67
N PRO A 334 -19.14 -31.75 -11.79
CA PRO A 334 -18.01 -30.84 -12.00
C PRO A 334 -18.17 -29.96 -13.25
N GLN A 335 -18.55 -30.56 -14.38
CA GLN A 335 -18.73 -29.85 -15.65
C GLN A 335 -19.90 -28.87 -15.58
N ILE A 336 -20.99 -29.23 -14.89
CA ILE A 336 -22.16 -28.36 -14.72
C ILE A 336 -21.81 -27.15 -13.84
N ILE A 337 -21.02 -27.33 -12.77
CA ILE A 337 -20.54 -26.22 -11.92
C ILE A 337 -19.64 -25.28 -12.73
N ILE A 338 -18.72 -25.84 -13.52
CA ILE A 338 -17.85 -25.07 -14.41
C ILE A 338 -18.70 -24.31 -15.44
N GLU A 339 -19.70 -24.93 -16.06
CA GLU A 339 -20.62 -24.30 -17.00
C GLU A 339 -21.36 -23.12 -16.37
N LEU A 340 -21.97 -23.31 -15.19
CA LEU A 340 -22.65 -22.23 -14.48
C LEU A 340 -21.68 -21.08 -14.16
N SER A 341 -20.48 -21.39 -13.67
CA SER A 341 -19.47 -20.35 -13.37
C SER A 341 -19.08 -19.54 -14.61
N ASN A 342 -18.94 -20.18 -15.77
CA ASN A 342 -18.66 -19.50 -17.04
C ASN A 342 -19.81 -18.59 -17.44
N LEU A 343 -21.07 -19.02 -17.29
CA LEU A 343 -22.23 -18.19 -17.64
C LEU A 343 -22.38 -16.98 -16.71
N LEU A 344 -22.17 -17.19 -15.41
CA LEU A 344 -22.23 -16.12 -14.40
C LEU A 344 -21.19 -15.03 -14.66
N PHE A 345 -20.01 -15.38 -15.18
CA PHE A 345 -18.90 -14.46 -15.45
C PHE A 345 -18.69 -14.14 -16.94
N ALA A 346 -19.53 -14.64 -17.84
CA ALA A 346 -19.48 -14.28 -19.25
C ALA A 346 -19.81 -12.79 -19.46
N ASP A 347 -19.34 -12.23 -20.56
CA ASP A 347 -19.63 -10.84 -20.91
C ASP A 347 -21.14 -10.61 -21.03
N LYS A 348 -21.59 -9.51 -20.43
CA LYS A 348 -23.00 -9.12 -20.42
C LYS A 348 -23.27 -8.12 -21.55
N PRO A 349 -24.48 -8.14 -22.16
CA PRO A 349 -25.61 -9.02 -21.86
C PRO A 349 -25.42 -10.44 -22.41
N LEU A 350 -26.05 -11.44 -21.77
CA LEU A 350 -26.05 -12.82 -22.25
C LEU A 350 -26.98 -12.99 -23.47
N SER A 351 -26.70 -13.98 -24.32
CA SER A 351 -27.64 -14.42 -25.35
C SER A 351 -28.85 -15.14 -24.76
N LEU A 352 -29.97 -15.21 -25.51
CA LEU A 352 -31.20 -15.90 -25.09
C LEU A 352 -30.95 -17.34 -24.62
N SER A 353 -30.15 -18.10 -25.38
CA SER A 353 -29.78 -19.47 -25.02
C SER A 353 -29.02 -19.53 -23.70
N GLN A 354 -28.06 -18.62 -23.49
CA GLN A 354 -27.29 -18.54 -22.26
C GLN A 354 -28.15 -18.12 -21.06
N VAL A 355 -29.09 -17.19 -21.23
CA VAL A 355 -30.04 -16.79 -20.17
C VAL A 355 -30.88 -17.99 -19.74
N ASN A 356 -31.50 -18.70 -20.69
CA ASN A 356 -32.32 -19.88 -20.39
C ASN A 356 -31.49 -20.96 -19.71
N ARG A 357 -30.30 -21.24 -20.24
CA ARG A 357 -29.38 -22.22 -19.65
C ARG A 357 -28.96 -21.83 -18.23
N THR A 358 -28.69 -20.55 -17.99
CA THR A 358 -28.36 -20.04 -16.64
C THR A 358 -29.53 -20.28 -15.68
N LYS A 359 -30.76 -19.99 -16.12
CA LYS A 359 -31.97 -20.23 -15.32
C LYS A 359 -32.17 -21.71 -15.00
N ASP A 360 -31.99 -22.59 -15.99
CA ASP A 360 -32.08 -24.04 -15.81
C ASP A 360 -31.06 -24.53 -14.77
N LEU A 361 -29.80 -24.11 -14.89
CA LEU A 361 -28.75 -24.52 -13.96
C LEU A 361 -28.97 -23.99 -12.54
N LEU A 362 -29.44 -22.75 -12.40
CA LEU A 362 -29.78 -22.17 -11.08
C LEU A 362 -30.98 -22.85 -10.43
N SER A 363 -31.91 -23.41 -11.21
CA SER A 363 -33.10 -24.12 -10.70
C SER A 363 -32.77 -25.47 -10.06
N ILE A 364 -31.64 -26.08 -10.42
CA ILE A 364 -31.18 -27.36 -9.85
C ILE A 364 -30.46 -27.04 -8.54
N SER A 365 -31.15 -27.05 -7.40
CA SER A 365 -30.66 -26.57 -6.10
C SER A 365 -29.26 -27.03 -5.68
N SER A 366 -28.85 -28.24 -6.06
CA SER A 366 -27.51 -28.78 -5.80
C SER A 366 -26.40 -28.02 -6.54
N VAL A 367 -26.67 -27.52 -7.75
CA VAL A 367 -25.67 -26.84 -8.60
C VAL A 367 -25.20 -25.51 -7.99
N PRO A 368 -26.07 -24.52 -7.68
CA PRO A 368 -25.62 -23.28 -7.05
C PRO A 368 -25.06 -23.54 -5.65
N SER A 369 -25.60 -24.51 -4.89
CA SER A 369 -25.07 -24.87 -3.57
C SER A 369 -23.62 -25.36 -3.64
N ARG A 370 -23.30 -26.25 -4.59
CA ARG A 370 -21.92 -26.73 -4.79
C ARG A 370 -20.99 -25.67 -5.38
N LEU A 371 -21.49 -24.77 -6.23
CA LEU A 371 -20.70 -23.61 -6.69
C LEU A 371 -20.41 -22.65 -5.52
N ILE A 372 -21.35 -22.42 -4.60
CA ILE A 372 -21.12 -21.64 -3.38
C ILE A 372 -20.05 -22.31 -2.51
N GLU A 373 -20.13 -23.61 -2.26
CA GLU A 373 -19.09 -24.36 -1.53
C GLU A 373 -17.71 -24.22 -2.20
N THR A 374 -17.67 -24.29 -3.53
CA THR A 374 -16.45 -24.10 -4.32
C THR A 374 -15.90 -22.69 -4.13
N ASN A 375 -16.74 -21.66 -4.22
CA ASN A 375 -16.36 -20.27 -3.98
C ASN A 375 -15.83 -20.06 -2.56
N GLN A 376 -16.48 -20.66 -1.56
CA GLN A 376 -16.02 -20.60 -0.18
C GLN A 376 -14.62 -21.25 0.00
N LYS A 377 -14.33 -22.37 -0.68
CA LYS A 377 -12.98 -22.95 -0.71
C LYS A 377 -11.98 -22.00 -1.37
N ILE A 378 -12.32 -21.40 -2.52
CA ILE A 378 -11.47 -20.42 -3.23
C ILE A 378 -11.14 -19.24 -2.31
N ILE A 379 -12.17 -18.64 -1.69
CA ILE A 379 -11.98 -17.51 -0.78
C ILE A 379 -11.14 -17.93 0.42
N LYS A 380 -11.43 -19.07 1.07
CA LYS A 380 -10.65 -19.55 2.22
C LYS A 380 -9.16 -19.72 1.91
N ILE A 381 -8.80 -20.16 0.71
CA ILE A 381 -7.39 -20.32 0.29
C ILE A 381 -6.72 -18.95 0.13
N ALA A 382 -7.41 -17.96 -0.41
CA ALA A 382 -6.85 -16.64 -0.68
C ALA A 382 -6.94 -15.67 0.51
N ASN A 383 -7.97 -15.79 1.35
CA ASN A 383 -8.33 -14.79 2.36
C ASN A 383 -7.30 -14.71 3.49
N GLY A 384 -6.84 -13.49 3.81
CA GLY A 384 -5.88 -13.25 4.88
C GLY A 384 -4.46 -13.77 4.63
N THR A 385 -4.18 -14.36 3.46
CA THR A 385 -2.82 -14.89 3.17
C THR A 385 -1.85 -13.82 2.73
N LEU A 386 -2.34 -12.66 2.26
CA LEU A 386 -1.49 -11.58 1.79
C LEU A 386 -0.54 -11.08 2.89
N ALA A 387 -1.05 -10.66 4.05
CA ALA A 387 -0.23 -10.13 5.13
C ALA A 387 0.84 -11.12 5.60
N GLY A 388 0.46 -12.37 5.86
CA GLY A 388 1.40 -13.44 6.23
C GLY A 388 2.51 -13.67 5.20
N GLN A 389 2.19 -13.66 3.90
CA GLN A 389 3.19 -13.80 2.83
C GLN A 389 4.10 -12.57 2.68
N LEU A 390 3.60 -11.37 2.98
CA LEU A 390 4.40 -10.16 2.99
C LEU A 390 5.38 -10.18 4.16
N LEU A 391 4.91 -10.51 5.37
CA LEU A 391 5.77 -10.64 6.55
C LEU A 391 6.81 -11.75 6.40
N SER A 392 6.44 -12.90 5.83
CA SER A 392 7.39 -13.97 5.53
C SER A 392 8.51 -13.49 4.59
N PHE A 393 8.17 -12.70 3.56
CA PHE A 393 9.18 -12.10 2.70
C PHE A 393 10.06 -11.09 3.46
N ILE A 394 9.46 -10.23 4.28
CA ILE A 394 10.18 -9.20 5.04
C ILE A 394 11.12 -9.81 6.09
N GLY A 395 10.70 -10.87 6.78
CA GLY A 395 11.42 -11.49 7.88
C GLY A 395 12.64 -12.34 7.50
N ASN A 396 12.84 -12.70 6.22
CA ASN A 396 13.96 -13.56 5.81
C ASN A 396 15.34 -12.88 6.00
N PRO A 397 16.23 -13.38 6.88
CA PRO A 397 17.55 -12.80 7.11
C PRO A 397 18.52 -13.19 6.00
N THR A 398 19.35 -12.24 5.58
CA THR A 398 20.36 -12.46 4.53
C THR A 398 21.60 -11.63 4.86
N HIS A 399 22.61 -12.27 5.45
CA HIS A 399 23.89 -11.63 5.78
C HIS A 399 24.69 -11.17 4.54
N THR A 400 24.34 -11.67 3.35
CA THR A 400 25.01 -11.42 2.07
C THR A 400 24.74 -10.03 1.48
N LYS A 401 23.79 -9.26 2.03
CA LYS A 401 23.32 -7.99 1.44
C LYS A 401 24.23 -6.79 1.74
N LEU A 402 24.59 -6.58 3.00
CA LEU A 402 25.34 -5.38 3.40
C LEU A 402 26.70 -5.29 2.69
N HIS A 403 27.44 -6.40 2.57
CA HIS A 403 28.72 -6.42 1.86
C HIS A 403 28.58 -6.07 0.37
N ARG A 404 27.59 -6.63 -0.33
CA ARG A 404 27.33 -6.31 -1.75
C ARG A 404 26.94 -4.84 -1.93
N GLN A 405 26.07 -4.32 -1.06
CA GLN A 405 25.68 -2.92 -1.06
C GLN A 405 26.90 -2.01 -0.85
N CYS A 406 27.79 -2.33 0.09
CA CYS A 406 29.01 -1.54 0.31
C CYS A 406 29.88 -1.46 -0.95
N VAL A 407 30.06 -2.57 -1.68
CA VAL A 407 30.81 -2.59 -2.93
C VAL A 407 30.16 -1.70 -3.99
N SER A 408 28.85 -1.84 -4.21
CA SER A 408 28.08 -1.02 -5.16
C SER A 408 28.11 0.46 -4.80
N VAL A 409 27.90 0.79 -3.52
CA VAL A 409 27.96 2.15 -2.98
C VAL A 409 29.34 2.75 -3.23
N CYS A 410 30.43 2.06 -2.92
CA CYS A 410 31.77 2.56 -3.17
C CYS A 410 31.99 2.83 -4.67
N GLN A 411 31.56 1.93 -5.55
CA GLN A 411 31.65 2.14 -7.00
C GLN A 411 30.86 3.36 -7.48
N SER A 412 29.67 3.60 -6.92
CA SER A 412 28.82 4.76 -7.25
C SER A 412 29.41 6.09 -6.78
N LEU A 413 30.32 6.04 -5.80
CA LEU A 413 30.99 7.20 -5.22
C LEU A 413 32.34 7.51 -5.88
N ARG A 414 32.68 6.85 -7.00
CA ARG A 414 33.86 7.18 -7.80
C ARG A 414 33.74 8.56 -8.44
N LYS A 415 34.85 9.29 -8.48
CA LYS A 415 34.95 10.50 -9.29
C LYS A 415 35.16 10.12 -10.76
N SER A 416 34.76 11.01 -11.67
CA SER A 416 35.02 10.83 -13.09
C SER A 416 36.51 10.56 -13.34
N GLY A 417 36.82 9.49 -14.06
CA GLY A 417 38.19 9.06 -14.38
C GLY A 417 38.85 8.11 -13.36
N GLU A 418 38.22 7.80 -12.22
CA GLU A 418 38.77 6.81 -11.27
C GLU A 418 38.47 5.37 -11.72
N ILE A 419 39.51 4.54 -11.76
CA ILE A 419 39.39 3.11 -12.09
C ILE A 419 38.99 2.30 -10.85
N ASN A 420 39.66 2.56 -9.72
CA ASN A 420 39.45 1.84 -8.46
C ASN A 420 38.31 2.46 -7.63
N SER A 421 37.65 1.64 -6.83
CA SER A 421 36.65 2.13 -5.87
C SER A 421 37.34 2.82 -4.69
N PRO A 422 36.76 3.91 -4.15
CA PRO A 422 37.26 4.53 -2.93
C PRO A 422 37.25 3.54 -1.77
N VAL A 423 38.24 3.67 -0.88
CA VAL A 423 38.22 3.01 0.44
C VAL A 423 37.09 3.58 1.30
N TYR A 424 36.65 2.85 2.33
CA TYR A 424 35.42 3.17 3.06
C TYR A 424 35.40 4.57 3.69
N ASP A 425 36.48 5.02 4.33
CA ASP A 425 36.53 6.37 4.92
C ASP A 425 36.51 7.48 3.86
N GLN A 426 37.09 7.22 2.68
CA GLN A 426 37.04 8.14 1.54
C GLN A 426 35.63 8.17 0.94
N ALA A 427 35.00 7.00 0.78
CA ALA A 427 33.62 6.87 0.32
C ALA A 427 32.67 7.58 1.29
N LEU A 428 32.86 7.42 2.60
CA LEU A 428 32.06 8.05 3.65
C LEU A 428 32.12 9.58 3.54
N ARG A 429 33.33 10.14 3.37
CA ARG A 429 33.54 11.58 3.18
C ARG A 429 32.87 12.10 1.91
N ARG A 430 32.92 11.34 0.80
CA ARG A 430 32.23 11.71 -0.45
C ARG A 430 30.72 11.65 -0.30
N ALA A 431 30.20 10.60 0.32
CA ALA A 431 28.77 10.45 0.56
C ALA A 431 28.22 11.61 1.38
N ALA A 432 28.94 11.97 2.46
CA ALA A 432 28.65 13.11 3.31
C ALA A 432 28.72 14.46 2.55
N ALA A 433 29.77 14.67 1.74
CA ALA A 433 29.93 15.89 0.95
C ALA A 433 28.83 16.07 -0.10
N TRP A 434 28.42 14.98 -0.76
CA TRP A 434 27.49 15.01 -1.88
C TRP A 434 26.01 14.86 -1.46
N GLY A 435 25.72 14.79 -0.16
CA GLY A 435 24.35 14.62 0.33
C GLY A 435 23.76 13.24 0.02
N ARG A 436 24.61 12.22 -0.14
CA ARG A 436 24.24 10.85 -0.52
C ARG A 436 23.86 10.04 0.72
N ILE A 437 22.67 10.32 1.28
CA ILE A 437 22.19 9.79 2.56
C ILE A 437 22.15 8.26 2.59
N PHE A 438 21.66 7.62 1.52
CA PHE A 438 21.59 6.16 1.45
C PHE A 438 22.98 5.52 1.53
N GLU A 439 23.89 5.98 0.67
CA GLU A 439 25.28 5.54 0.66
C GLU A 439 25.94 5.75 2.01
N LEU A 440 25.66 6.89 2.64
CA LEU A 440 26.15 7.23 3.97
C LEU A 440 25.64 6.24 5.04
N LYS A 441 24.35 5.86 5.01
CA LYS A 441 23.77 4.84 5.90
C LYS A 441 24.43 3.48 5.71
N VAL A 442 24.63 3.03 4.47
CA VAL A 442 25.28 1.75 4.15
C VAL A 442 26.71 1.72 4.71
N LEU A 443 27.47 2.80 4.52
CA LEU A 443 28.84 2.90 4.98
C LEU A 443 28.92 2.97 6.52
N ILE A 444 28.10 3.80 7.16
CA ILE A 444 28.06 3.88 8.64
C ILE A 444 27.79 2.51 9.27
N LYS A 445 26.85 1.74 8.69
CA LYS A 445 26.48 0.42 9.23
C LYS A 445 27.58 -0.64 9.08
N SER A 446 28.50 -0.47 8.13
CA SER A 446 29.59 -1.40 7.87
C SER A 446 30.91 -1.01 8.55
N MET A 447 30.95 0.12 9.26
CA MET A 447 32.16 0.70 9.83
C MET A 447 32.08 0.79 11.36
N SER A 448 33.24 0.83 12.03
CA SER A 448 33.31 1.14 13.47
C SER A 448 33.08 2.64 13.72
N VAL A 449 32.70 3.00 14.95
CA VAL A 449 32.48 4.42 15.34
C VAL A 449 33.77 5.23 15.19
N GLU A 450 34.93 4.62 15.48
CA GLU A 450 36.24 5.22 15.29
C GLU A 450 36.50 5.55 13.82
N ASP A 451 36.09 4.66 12.90
CA ASP A 451 36.30 4.82 11.47
C ASP A 451 35.46 5.96 10.87
N ILE A 452 34.26 6.21 11.42
CA ILE A 452 33.39 7.31 10.99
C ILE A 452 34.08 8.68 11.15
N SER A 453 34.96 8.79 12.14
CA SER A 453 35.68 10.02 12.46
C SER A 453 37.08 10.10 11.83
N LYS A 454 37.44 9.16 10.94
CA LYS A 454 38.74 9.19 10.26
C LYS A 454 38.90 10.47 9.42
N GLN A 455 40.07 11.08 9.56
CA GLN A 455 40.45 12.28 8.82
C GLN A 455 41.09 11.92 7.49
N ASP A 456 40.94 12.79 6.50
CA ASP A 456 41.71 12.69 5.26
C ASP A 456 43.21 12.82 5.51
N ILE A 457 43.98 11.78 5.24
CA ILE A 457 45.45 11.81 5.41
C ILE A 457 46.17 12.55 4.27
N SER A 458 45.54 12.71 3.10
CA SER A 458 46.16 13.31 1.91
C SER A 458 45.71 14.76 1.64
N GLY A 459 44.90 15.34 2.52
CA GLY A 459 44.25 16.63 2.31
C GLY A 459 44.13 17.49 3.57
N LYS A 460 42.99 18.17 3.72
CA LYS A 460 42.74 19.14 4.81
C LYS A 460 42.57 18.51 6.21
N ARG A 461 42.82 17.22 6.39
CA ARG A 461 42.47 16.45 7.60
C ARG A 461 40.99 16.59 8.00
N CYS A 462 40.11 16.79 7.05
CA CYS A 462 38.66 16.87 7.31
C CYS A 462 38.06 15.47 7.51
N THR A 463 37.12 15.36 8.45
CA THR A 463 36.26 14.17 8.64
C THR A 463 35.02 14.22 7.75
N ALA A 464 34.23 13.15 7.69
CA ALA A 464 32.94 13.17 6.97
C ALA A 464 32.00 14.28 7.49
N LEU A 465 32.00 14.54 8.80
CA LEU A 465 31.18 15.61 9.40
C LEU A 465 31.59 17.00 8.92
N HIS A 466 32.89 17.28 8.77
CA HIS A 466 33.35 18.55 8.19
C HIS A 466 32.81 18.74 6.78
N TRP A 467 32.90 17.70 5.94
CA TRP A 467 32.43 17.76 4.56
C TRP A 467 30.91 17.93 4.47
N ALA A 468 30.13 17.24 5.32
CA ALA A 468 28.68 17.44 5.38
C ALA A 468 28.32 18.89 5.76
N VAL A 469 28.99 19.47 6.76
CA VAL A 469 28.78 20.85 7.19
C VAL A 469 29.15 21.85 6.10
N LEU A 470 30.35 21.71 5.51
CA LEU A 470 30.83 22.58 4.44
C LEU A 470 29.89 22.61 3.22
N GLN A 471 29.23 21.48 2.95
CA GLN A 471 28.29 21.32 1.83
C GLN A 471 26.83 21.49 2.26
N LYS A 472 26.57 21.92 3.50
CA LYS A 472 25.24 22.25 4.03
C LYS A 472 24.26 21.05 4.01
N GLN A 473 24.78 19.84 4.17
CA GLN A 473 24.01 18.59 4.11
C GLN A 473 23.46 18.21 5.49
N ILE A 474 22.39 18.88 5.93
CA ILE A 474 21.83 18.71 7.31
C ILE A 474 21.47 17.26 7.66
N ASP A 475 20.88 16.50 6.74
CA ASP A 475 20.51 15.11 7.00
C ASP A 475 21.75 14.23 7.21
N CYS A 476 22.82 14.47 6.44
CA CYS A 476 24.10 13.79 6.62
C CYS A 476 24.77 14.20 7.94
N VAL A 477 24.67 15.48 8.32
CA VAL A 477 25.17 15.98 9.63
C VAL A 477 24.46 15.23 10.75
N ASN A 478 23.13 15.25 10.78
CA ASN A 478 22.34 14.60 11.82
C ASN A 478 22.62 13.09 11.88
N LEU A 479 22.70 12.43 10.72
CA LEU A 479 23.01 11.00 10.65
C LEU A 479 24.41 10.67 11.20
N LEU A 480 25.43 11.47 10.86
CA LEU A 480 26.80 11.29 11.37
C LEU A 480 26.87 11.54 12.88
N ILE A 481 26.16 12.54 13.39
CA ILE A 481 26.07 12.83 14.83
C ILE A 481 25.45 11.64 15.57
N LEU A 482 24.30 11.14 15.11
CA LEU A 482 23.63 9.98 15.70
C LEU A 482 24.45 8.69 15.61
N ALA A 483 25.31 8.58 14.59
CA ALA A 483 26.24 7.47 14.45
C ALA A 483 27.50 7.59 15.32
N GLY A 484 27.61 8.64 16.16
CA GLY A 484 28.71 8.82 17.10
C GLY A 484 29.95 9.51 16.51
N ALA A 485 29.80 10.27 15.42
CA ALA A 485 30.92 11.05 14.88
C ALA A 485 31.47 12.06 15.91
N LYS A 486 32.79 12.18 15.99
CA LYS A 486 33.47 13.14 16.89
C LYS A 486 33.24 14.58 16.44
N LEU A 487 32.39 15.31 17.15
CA LEU A 487 31.98 16.69 16.84
C LEU A 487 33.12 17.72 16.93
N ASN A 488 34.14 17.39 17.72
CA ASN A 488 35.21 18.31 18.10
C ASN A 488 36.55 18.02 17.39
N THR A 489 36.54 17.14 16.39
CA THR A 489 37.75 16.87 15.60
C THR A 489 38.18 18.13 14.87
N GLN A 490 39.45 18.50 14.96
CA GLN A 490 40.00 19.68 14.27
C GLN A 490 40.65 19.28 12.95
N ASP A 491 40.39 20.06 11.90
CA ASP A 491 41.06 19.93 10.61
C ASP A 491 42.51 20.48 10.63
N ILE A 492 43.17 20.57 9.46
CA ILE A 492 44.56 21.05 9.37
C ILE A 492 44.75 22.51 9.83
N ASN A 493 43.68 23.31 9.81
CA ASN A 493 43.68 24.69 10.28
C ASN A 493 43.20 24.79 11.73
N GLY A 494 43.07 23.67 12.46
CA GLY A 494 42.53 23.69 13.81
C GLY A 494 41.02 23.92 13.85
N LYS A 495 40.33 24.02 12.72
CA LYS A 495 38.89 24.33 12.68
C LYS A 495 38.08 23.07 12.92
N THR A 496 37.11 23.18 13.81
CA THR A 496 36.07 22.15 14.05
C THR A 496 34.92 22.31 13.06
N PRO A 497 34.03 21.30 12.90
CA PRO A 497 32.81 21.43 12.12
C PRO A 497 31.96 22.65 12.53
N LEU A 498 31.93 23.00 13.83
CA LEU A 498 31.15 24.14 14.31
C LEU A 498 31.67 25.50 13.81
N HIS A 499 33.00 25.67 13.66
CA HIS A 499 33.56 26.88 13.05
C HIS A 499 32.99 27.09 11.65
N TYR A 500 32.93 26.02 10.85
CA TYR A 500 32.40 26.08 9.49
C TYR A 500 30.89 26.32 9.46
N ALA A 501 30.13 25.73 10.38
CA ALA A 501 28.68 25.96 10.47
C ALA A 501 28.34 27.42 10.79
N ILE A 502 29.06 28.02 11.75
CA ILE A 502 28.91 29.44 12.13
C ILE A 502 29.34 30.35 10.99
N GLN A 503 30.51 30.10 10.40
CA GLN A 503 31.00 30.88 9.25
C GLN A 503 30.03 30.85 8.06
N ALA A 504 29.34 29.72 7.85
CA ALA A 504 28.35 29.57 6.79
C ALA A 504 26.96 30.13 7.14
N GLY A 505 26.70 30.48 8.41
CA GLY A 505 25.41 30.98 8.90
C GLY A 505 24.29 29.94 8.93
N GLU A 506 24.61 28.64 8.90
CA GLU A 506 23.63 27.56 8.76
C GLU A 506 22.96 27.18 10.09
N ARG A 507 21.90 27.91 10.46
CA ARG A 507 21.19 27.76 11.74
C ARG A 507 20.83 26.32 12.10
N SER A 508 20.27 25.55 11.18
CA SER A 508 19.87 24.16 11.45
C SER A 508 21.07 23.26 11.80
N ILE A 509 22.22 23.49 11.16
CA ILE A 509 23.45 22.73 11.43
C ILE A 509 24.09 23.19 12.74
N ILE A 510 24.11 24.50 13.00
CA ILE A 510 24.59 25.06 14.28
C ILE A 510 23.77 24.48 15.44
N GLN A 511 22.45 24.52 15.33
CA GLN A 511 21.54 23.97 16.32
C GLN A 511 21.83 22.50 16.58
N SER A 512 21.88 21.68 15.52
CA SER A 512 22.15 20.24 15.65
C SER A 512 23.49 19.95 16.33
N LEU A 513 24.57 20.61 15.91
CA LEU A 513 25.89 20.41 16.52
C LEU A 513 25.92 20.82 17.99
N VAL A 514 25.34 21.97 18.34
CA VAL A 514 25.35 22.52 19.70
C VAL A 514 24.47 21.69 20.64
N GLU A 515 23.26 21.31 20.20
CA GLU A 515 22.35 20.47 20.98
C GLU A 515 22.96 19.09 21.29
N HIS A 516 23.85 18.58 20.43
CA HIS A 516 24.57 17.32 20.62
C HIS A 516 25.97 17.50 21.25
N GLY A 517 26.30 18.68 21.77
CA GLY A 517 27.49 18.90 22.60
C GLY A 517 28.78 19.27 21.84
N ALA A 518 28.69 19.85 20.65
CA ALA A 518 29.84 20.48 20.02
C ALA A 518 30.40 21.63 20.88
N SER A 519 31.72 21.66 21.06
CA SER A 519 32.38 22.63 21.93
C SER A 519 32.50 24.00 21.27
N LEU A 520 32.12 25.04 22.02
CA LEU A 520 32.31 26.45 21.67
C LEU A 520 33.71 26.96 22.02
N GLU A 521 34.54 26.14 22.67
CA GLU A 521 35.77 26.59 23.33
C GLU A 521 37.05 26.13 22.63
N ILE A 522 36.96 25.38 21.54
CA ILE A 522 38.14 24.84 20.84
C ILE A 522 38.66 25.90 19.86
N PRO A 523 39.83 26.51 20.08
CA PRO A 523 40.36 27.50 19.15
C PRO A 523 40.96 26.85 17.90
N ASP A 524 40.89 27.56 16.77
CA ASP A 524 41.63 27.21 15.57
C ASP A 524 43.13 27.55 15.69
N ILE A 525 43.94 27.33 14.64
CA ILE A 525 45.39 27.58 14.68
C ILE A 525 45.75 29.05 14.95
N SER A 526 44.83 29.99 14.71
CA SER A 526 45.01 31.42 14.98
C SER A 526 44.51 31.84 16.37
N GLY A 527 44.05 30.89 17.18
CA GLY A 527 43.52 31.15 18.52
C GLY A 527 42.04 31.57 18.53
N VAL A 528 41.36 31.54 17.38
CA VAL A 528 39.97 31.99 17.23
C VAL A 528 39.03 30.84 17.54
N LYS A 529 38.14 31.02 18.52
CA LYS A 529 37.08 30.06 18.86
C LYS A 529 35.92 30.14 17.85
N PRO A 530 35.01 29.14 17.78
CA PRO A 530 33.91 29.14 16.82
C PRO A 530 33.04 30.40 16.83
N CYS A 531 32.82 31.01 17.99
CA CYS A 531 31.97 32.20 18.15
C CYS A 531 32.75 33.53 18.09
N ASP A 532 34.08 33.49 18.07
CA ASP A 532 34.91 34.71 18.09
C ASP A 532 34.75 35.45 16.75
N GLY A 533 34.30 36.70 16.82
CA GLY A 533 34.03 37.52 15.63
C GLY A 533 32.80 37.08 14.82
N ALA A 534 31.95 36.21 15.36
CA ALA A 534 30.68 35.83 14.73
C ALA A 534 29.67 36.99 14.74
N GLU A 535 28.68 36.93 13.83
CA GLU A 535 27.60 37.92 13.80
C GLU A 535 26.80 37.93 15.12
N PRO A 536 26.27 39.10 15.56
CA PRO A 536 25.61 39.23 16.87
C PRO A 536 24.47 38.23 17.14
N TRP A 537 23.79 37.76 16.09
CA TRP A 537 22.71 36.78 16.24
C TRP A 537 23.20 35.39 16.63
N VAL A 538 24.47 35.04 16.38
CA VAL A 538 25.00 33.68 16.59
C VAL A 538 25.05 33.31 18.07
N PRO A 539 25.66 34.11 18.97
CA PRO A 539 25.61 33.82 20.41
C PRO A 539 24.19 33.74 20.96
N GLU A 540 23.30 34.67 20.54
CA GLU A 540 21.90 34.67 20.95
C GLU A 540 21.18 33.38 20.54
N PHE A 541 21.37 32.95 19.30
CA PHE A 541 20.80 31.72 18.77
C PHE A 541 21.32 30.48 19.49
N ILE A 542 22.64 30.40 19.73
CA ILE A 542 23.26 29.28 20.47
C ILE A 542 22.70 29.20 21.90
N HIS A 543 22.57 30.34 22.59
CA HIS A 543 21.93 30.39 23.90
C HIS A 543 20.49 29.90 23.87
N ALA A 544 19.71 30.30 22.85
CA ALA A 544 18.34 29.84 22.66
C ALA A 544 18.29 28.31 22.48
N CYS A 545 19.10 27.72 21.61
CA CYS A 545 19.17 26.27 21.39
C CYS A 545 19.49 25.50 22.70
N LEU A 546 20.50 25.95 23.44
CA LEU A 546 20.90 25.32 24.70
C LEU A 546 19.84 25.44 25.80
N SER A 547 19.06 26.53 25.80
CA SER A 547 17.98 26.73 26.77
C SER A 547 16.75 25.86 26.47
N ALA A 548 16.38 25.70 25.19
CA ALA A 548 15.29 24.82 24.77
C ALA A 548 15.55 23.34 25.06
N ASN A 549 16.82 22.91 25.00
CA ASN A 549 17.21 21.54 25.33
C ASN A 549 17.04 21.25 26.85
N LYS A 550 17.23 22.26 27.71
CA LYS A 550 17.03 22.11 29.17
C LYS A 550 15.55 21.97 29.57
N SER A 551 14.61 22.53 28.80
CA SER A 551 13.17 22.36 29.07
C SER A 551 12.64 20.96 28.75
N HIS A 552 13.29 20.20 27.87
CA HIS A 552 12.93 18.80 27.59
C HIS A 552 13.44 17.81 28.65
N LEU A 553 14.37 18.23 29.52
CA LEU A 553 14.86 17.45 30.66
C LEU A 553 14.01 17.68 31.95
N TYR A 554 12.98 18.53 31.89
CA TYR A 554 12.03 18.80 32.98
C TYR A 554 10.58 18.51 32.54
N SER A 555 10.31 17.29 32.09
CA SER A 555 8.98 16.68 32.24
C SER A 555 9.17 15.41 33.10
N PRO A 556 8.68 15.37 34.35
CA PRO A 556 8.77 14.17 35.16
C PRO A 556 7.85 13.11 34.56
N VAL A 557 8.44 12.09 33.92
CA VAL A 557 7.78 10.80 33.72
C VAL A 557 8.07 9.98 34.98
N ASP A 558 7.33 10.32 36.04
CA ASP A 558 7.14 9.51 37.23
C ASP A 558 5.73 9.81 37.74
N SER A 559 4.73 9.05 37.27
CA SER A 559 3.60 8.53 38.06
C SER A 559 2.46 7.95 37.19
N ILE A 560 2.29 6.62 37.37
CA ILE A 560 1.13 5.74 37.13
C ILE A 560 0.91 5.23 35.70
#